data_AF-A0A3R6LRW7-F1
#
_entry.id   AF-A0A3R6LRW7-F1
#
_cell.length_a   1.000
_cell.length_b   1.000
_cell.length_c   1.000
_cell.angle_alpha   90.00
_cell.angle_beta   90.00
_cell.angle_gamma   90.00
#
_symmetry.space_group_name_H-M   'P 1'
#
loop_
_entity.id
_entity.type
_entity.pdbx_description
1 polymer ?
#
loop_
_entity_poly.entity_id
_entity_poly.type
_entity_poly.pdbx_seq_one_letter_code
_entity_poly.pdbx_strand_id
1 'polypeptide(L)'
;MARPSKPVSVIQMEDKAHRTKKELASRKRAEDGMQSGEQIKKFPEVKENKKASMEWDRVTGLLDKIGKNDRMYETVINRYCLILAECRDLEDFRKTVKTNMKNMNTLFKKNVLAELDAERKAELSIEFADKMARLSGTLIKYDKEIDKKRAMLLAIEKESGMTMAAMLRSIPKEPEKTTNPLLEALGGG
;
A
#
# COMPACT_ATOMS: atom_id res chain seq x y z
N MET A 1 -2.18 21.58 -16.22
CA MET A 1 -2.49 21.73 -14.78
C MET A 1 -1.32 22.43 -14.10
N ALA A 2 -1.58 23.50 -13.33
CA ALA A 2 -0.53 24.19 -12.58
C ALA A 2 0.02 23.26 -11.48
N ARG A 3 1.35 23.26 -11.30
CA ARG A 3 2.01 22.45 -10.27
C ARG A 3 1.59 22.95 -8.87
N PRO A 4 1.33 22.06 -7.90
CA PRO A 4 1.04 22.48 -6.53
C PRO A 4 2.16 23.37 -6.01
N SER A 5 1.78 24.47 -5.35
CA SER A 5 2.75 25.40 -4.78
C SER A 5 3.42 24.77 -3.55
N LYS A 6 4.71 25.03 -3.35
CA LYS A 6 5.52 24.41 -2.28
C LYS A 6 4.99 24.75 -0.87
N PRO A 7 5.05 23.83 0.11
CA PRO A 7 4.71 24.11 1.50
C PRO A 7 5.51 25.28 2.08
N VAL A 8 4.98 25.98 3.09
CA VAL A 8 5.67 27.11 3.73
C VAL A 8 7.03 26.70 4.28
N SER A 9 7.15 25.52 4.89
CA SER A 9 8.42 25.00 5.42
C SER A 9 9.51 24.89 4.35
N VAL A 10 9.16 24.44 3.13
CA VAL A 10 10.08 24.35 1.99
C VAL A 10 10.47 25.75 1.51
N ILE A 11 9.48 26.66 1.42
CA ILE A 11 9.73 28.03 0.96
C ILE A 11 10.67 28.77 1.92
N GLN A 12 10.50 28.57 3.23
CA GLN A 12 11.36 29.16 4.26
C GLN A 12 12.77 28.57 4.23
N MET A 13 12.92 27.27 3.98
CA MET A 13 14.25 26.64 3.88
C MET A 13 15.02 27.05 2.63
N GLU A 14 14.33 27.25 1.50
CA GLU A 14 15.00 27.58 0.23
C GLU A 14 15.51 29.03 0.17
N ASP A 15 15.01 29.93 1.03
CA ASP A 15 15.30 31.39 1.11
C ASP A 15 15.21 32.16 -0.24
N LYS A 16 14.72 31.52 -1.30
CA LYS A 16 14.57 32.06 -2.66
C LYS A 16 13.14 32.57 -2.94
N ALA A 17 12.42 32.95 -1.89
CA ALA A 17 11.01 33.26 -2.00
C ALA A 17 10.77 34.75 -2.26
N HIS A 18 10.17 35.10 -3.41
CA HIS A 18 9.64 36.45 -3.67
C HIS A 18 8.39 36.81 -2.84
N ARG A 19 8.08 36.03 -1.79
CA ARG A 19 6.88 36.19 -0.98
C ARG A 19 7.17 37.03 0.26
N THR A 20 6.26 37.93 0.57
CA THR A 20 6.33 38.74 1.78
C THR A 20 6.07 37.90 3.04
N LYS A 21 6.51 38.39 4.21
CA LYS A 21 6.19 37.78 5.50
C LYS A 21 4.68 37.59 5.71
N LYS A 22 3.87 38.55 5.24
CA LYS A 22 2.41 38.51 5.34
C LYS A 22 1.80 37.40 4.48
N GLU A 23 2.33 37.19 3.28
CA GLU A 23 1.90 36.10 2.40
C GLU A 23 2.28 34.72 2.95
N LEU A 24 3.48 34.58 3.52
CA LEU A 24 3.91 33.34 4.17
C LEU A 24 3.04 33.02 5.40
N ALA A 25 2.72 34.03 6.22
CA ALA A 25 1.83 33.85 7.36
C ALA A 25 0.40 33.46 6.94
N SER A 26 -0.14 34.11 5.90
CA SER A 26 -1.45 33.77 5.32
C SER A 26 -1.47 32.32 4.84
N ARG A 27 -0.44 31.91 4.11
CA ARG A 27 -0.31 30.55 3.60
C ARG A 27 -0.14 29.53 4.72
N LYS A 28 0.66 29.82 5.75
CA LYS A 28 0.84 28.92 6.88
C LYS A 28 -0.49 28.67 7.59
N ARG A 29 -1.28 29.73 7.84
CA ARG A 29 -2.63 29.59 8.39
C ARG A 29 -3.55 28.75 7.51
N ALA A 30 -3.46 28.93 6.18
CA ALA A 30 -4.22 28.11 5.25
C ALA A 30 -3.78 26.64 5.25
N GLU A 31 -2.47 26.36 5.33
CA GLU A 31 -1.92 25.00 5.43
C GLU A 31 -2.31 24.34 6.77
N ASP A 32 -2.17 25.04 7.89
CA ASP A 32 -2.56 24.57 9.22
C ASP A 32 -4.08 24.34 9.30
N GLY A 33 -4.89 25.19 8.65
CA GLY A 33 -6.34 25.04 8.58
C GLY A 33 -6.84 23.88 7.72
N MET A 34 -5.95 23.18 6.99
CA MET A 34 -6.29 21.95 6.26
C MET A 34 -6.21 20.71 7.15
N GLN A 35 -5.64 20.83 8.36
CA GLN A 35 -5.59 19.75 9.34
C GLN A 35 -6.85 19.79 10.21
N SER A 36 -7.40 18.62 10.51
CA SER A 36 -8.50 18.53 11.46
C SER A 36 -8.02 18.78 12.90
N GLY A 37 -6.75 18.46 13.18
CA GLY A 37 -6.20 18.48 14.54
C GLY A 37 -6.70 17.34 15.43
N GLU A 38 -7.57 16.47 14.90
CA GLU A 38 -8.05 15.27 15.56
C GLU A 38 -7.27 14.04 15.07
N GLN A 39 -7.10 13.04 15.93
CA GLN A 39 -6.49 11.78 15.54
C GLN A 39 -7.50 10.86 14.82
N ILE A 40 -6.99 10.00 13.92
CA ILE A 40 -7.81 8.98 13.24
C ILE A 40 -8.38 7.95 14.22
N LYS A 41 -9.61 7.50 13.97
CA LYS A 41 -10.28 6.47 14.78
C LYS A 41 -10.43 5.15 14.03
N LYS A 42 -10.21 4.05 14.77
CA LYS A 42 -10.35 2.68 14.24
C LYS A 42 -11.83 2.34 14.05
N PHE A 43 -12.21 1.93 12.84
CA PHE A 43 -13.56 1.48 12.50
C PHE A 43 -13.91 0.16 13.20
N PRO A 44 -15.21 -0.11 13.48
CA PRO A 44 -15.65 -1.39 14.06
C PRO A 44 -15.15 -2.61 13.27
N GLU A 45 -15.25 -2.57 11.94
CA GLU A 45 -14.85 -3.66 11.05
C GLU A 45 -13.35 -3.95 11.13
N VAL A 46 -12.53 -2.90 11.35
CA VAL A 46 -11.08 -3.04 11.56
C VAL A 46 -10.77 -3.62 12.94
N LYS A 47 -11.56 -3.30 13.97
CA LYS A 47 -11.41 -3.88 15.32
C LYS A 47 -11.71 -5.38 15.31
N GLU A 48 -12.76 -5.77 14.61
CA GLU A 48 -13.23 -7.16 14.52
C GLU A 48 -12.28 -8.03 13.68
N ASN A 49 -11.64 -7.47 12.65
CA ASN A 49 -10.66 -8.19 11.85
C ASN A 49 -9.25 -8.14 12.47
N LYS A 50 -8.77 -9.26 13.03
CA LYS A 50 -7.44 -9.36 13.66
C LYS A 50 -6.29 -8.89 12.76
N LYS A 51 -6.27 -9.30 11.48
CA LYS A 51 -5.20 -8.94 10.54
C LYS A 51 -5.21 -7.44 10.22
N ALA A 52 -6.40 -6.86 10.08
CA ALA A 52 -6.57 -5.42 9.85
C ALA A 52 -6.22 -4.60 11.11
N SER A 53 -6.65 -5.06 12.28
CA SER A 53 -6.39 -4.40 13.56
C SER A 53 -4.90 -4.29 13.86
N MET A 54 -4.12 -5.36 13.61
CA MET A 54 -2.67 -5.34 13.75
C MET A 54 -2.00 -4.35 12.78
N GLU A 55 -2.49 -4.29 11.54
CA GLU A 55 -1.95 -3.36 10.54
C GLU A 55 -2.26 -1.90 10.92
N TRP A 56 -3.47 -1.65 11.42
CA TRP A 56 -3.86 -0.35 11.93
C TRP A 56 -2.91 0.12 13.03
N ASP A 57 -2.64 -0.71 14.03
CA ASP A 57 -1.78 -0.34 15.16
C ASP A 57 -0.37 0.00 14.67
N ARG A 58 0.14 -0.74 13.69
CA ARG A 58 1.43 -0.45 13.03
C ARG A 58 1.41 0.89 12.30
N VAL A 59 0.42 1.12 11.43
CA VAL A 59 0.35 2.31 10.58
C VAL A 59 0.11 3.57 11.39
N THR A 60 -0.82 3.52 12.34
CA THR A 60 -1.14 4.67 13.21
C THR A 60 0.05 5.06 14.09
N GLY A 61 0.74 4.07 14.68
CA GLY A 61 1.97 4.33 15.43
C GLY A 61 3.12 4.93 14.58
N LEU A 62 3.15 4.66 13.27
CA LEU A 62 4.09 5.33 12.35
C LEU A 62 3.64 6.76 12.02
N LEU A 63 2.34 6.96 11.76
CA LEU A 63 1.77 8.28 11.47
C LEU A 63 1.93 9.24 12.64
N ASP A 64 1.78 8.76 13.88
CA ASP A 64 2.04 9.54 15.10
C ASP A 64 3.48 10.05 15.16
N LYS A 65 4.45 9.16 14.92
CA LYS A 65 5.88 9.51 14.96
C LYS A 65 6.29 10.57 13.95
N ILE A 66 5.59 10.66 12.82
CA ILE A 66 5.88 11.64 11.76
C ILE A 66 4.91 12.84 11.80
N GLY A 67 4.05 12.95 12.81
CA GLY A 67 3.10 14.05 12.95
C GLY A 67 2.04 14.10 11.85
N LYS A 68 1.67 12.94 11.28
CA LYS A 68 0.65 12.82 10.21
C LYS A 68 -0.59 12.03 10.62
N ASN A 69 -0.75 11.74 11.92
CA ASN A 69 -1.99 11.16 12.43
C ASN A 69 -3.06 12.24 12.52
N ASP A 70 -3.70 12.51 11.39
CA ASP A 70 -4.80 13.47 11.27
C ASP A 70 -6.06 12.78 10.74
N ARG A 71 -7.21 13.13 11.32
CA ARG A 71 -8.52 12.54 11.03
C ARG A 71 -8.93 12.62 9.57
N MET A 72 -8.35 13.54 8.78
CA MET A 72 -8.53 13.58 7.33
C MET A 72 -8.12 12.28 6.62
N TYR A 73 -7.23 11.48 7.23
CA TYR A 73 -6.81 10.18 6.69
C TYR A 73 -7.63 8.99 7.23
N GLU A 74 -8.58 9.20 8.14
CA GLU A 74 -9.28 8.14 8.90
C GLU A 74 -9.86 7.05 7.99
N THR A 75 -10.68 7.44 7.01
CA THR A 75 -11.31 6.50 6.08
C THR A 75 -10.29 5.77 5.22
N VAL A 76 -9.24 6.46 4.77
CA VAL A 76 -8.23 5.89 3.87
C VAL A 76 -7.40 4.84 4.59
N ILE A 77 -6.97 5.12 5.83
CA ILE A 77 -6.18 4.18 6.62
C ILE A 77 -7.02 2.97 7.06
N ASN A 78 -8.28 3.16 7.45
CA ASN A 78 -9.17 2.04 7.78
C ASN A 78 -9.37 1.11 6.57
N ARG A 79 -9.68 1.67 5.39
CA ARG A 79 -9.84 0.90 4.16
C ARG A 79 -8.55 0.19 3.75
N TYR A 80 -7.40 0.85 3.88
CA TYR A 80 -6.09 0.23 3.63
C TYR A 80 -5.91 -1.04 4.47
N CYS A 81 -6.19 -0.96 5.77
CA CYS A 81 -6.04 -2.08 6.68
C CYS A 81 -6.96 -3.26 6.33
N LEU A 82 -8.22 -2.97 5.96
CA LEU A 82 -9.19 -4.00 5.54
C LEU A 82 -8.75 -4.67 4.23
N ILE A 83 -8.39 -3.90 3.20
CA ILE A 83 -7.96 -4.45 1.91
C ILE A 83 -6.70 -5.31 2.08
N LEU A 84 -5.76 -4.89 2.93
CA LEU A 84 -4.58 -5.70 3.20
C LEU A 84 -4.92 -7.00 3.93
N ALA A 85 -5.85 -6.97 4.87
CA ALA A 85 -6.34 -8.17 5.54
C ALA A 85 -6.99 -9.15 4.54
N GLU A 86 -7.86 -8.64 3.66
CA GLU A 86 -8.50 -9.44 2.61
C GLU A 86 -7.46 -10.09 1.67
N CYS A 87 -6.42 -9.36 1.27
CA CYS A 87 -5.31 -9.94 0.50
C CYS A 87 -4.65 -11.10 1.23
N ARG A 88 -4.34 -10.93 2.52
CA ARG A 88 -3.73 -11.97 3.36
C ARG A 88 -4.66 -13.19 3.52
N ASP A 89 -5.96 -12.99 3.64
CA ASP A 89 -6.95 -14.07 3.72
C ASP A 89 -7.05 -14.86 2.42
N LEU A 90 -7.09 -14.17 1.28
CA LEU A 90 -7.09 -14.82 -0.04
C LEU A 90 -5.80 -15.61 -0.30
N GLU A 91 -4.65 -15.11 0.14
CA GLU A 91 -3.37 -15.82 0.06
C GLU A 91 -3.35 -17.10 0.89
N ASP A 92 -3.88 -17.06 2.12
CA ASP A 92 -3.96 -18.24 2.99
C ASP A 92 -4.95 -19.28 2.45
N PHE A 93 -6.09 -18.82 1.91
CA PHE A 93 -7.03 -19.67 1.21
C PHE A 93 -6.37 -20.37 0.00
N ARG A 94 -5.62 -19.63 -0.81
CA ARG A 94 -4.87 -20.17 -1.95
C ARG A 94 -3.88 -21.27 -1.52
N LYS A 95 -3.15 -21.07 -0.41
CA LYS A 95 -2.23 -22.08 0.15
C LYS A 95 -2.99 -23.35 0.54
N THR A 96 -4.14 -23.18 1.17
CA THR A 96 -5.01 -24.29 1.61
C THR A 96 -5.50 -25.09 0.41
N VAL A 97 -6.05 -24.44 -0.62
CA VAL A 97 -6.53 -25.12 -1.83
C VAL A 97 -5.39 -25.82 -2.55
N LYS A 98 -4.20 -25.20 -2.68
CA LYS A 98 -3.03 -25.83 -3.28
C LYS A 98 -2.61 -27.11 -2.54
N THR A 99 -2.70 -27.11 -1.22
CA THR A 99 -2.40 -28.28 -0.38
C THR A 99 -3.45 -29.38 -0.60
N ASN A 100 -4.73 -29.01 -0.59
CA ASN A 100 -5.83 -29.94 -0.84
C ASN A 100 -5.73 -30.58 -2.22
N MET A 101 -5.38 -29.81 -3.26
CA MET A 101 -5.16 -30.31 -4.61
C MET A 101 -4.06 -31.38 -4.68
N LYS A 102 -2.94 -31.19 -3.96
CA LYS A 102 -1.87 -32.19 -3.87
C LYS A 102 -2.37 -33.46 -3.19
N ASN A 103 -3.06 -33.31 -2.06
CA ASN A 103 -3.59 -34.43 -1.30
C ASN A 103 -4.62 -35.23 -2.13
N MET A 104 -5.52 -34.55 -2.84
CA MET A 104 -6.48 -35.17 -3.75
C MET A 104 -5.78 -35.97 -4.85
N ASN A 105 -4.73 -35.43 -5.46
CA ASN A 105 -3.97 -36.14 -6.48
C ASN A 105 -3.30 -37.41 -5.91
N THR A 106 -2.72 -37.31 -4.72
CA THR A 106 -2.12 -38.47 -4.02
C THR A 106 -3.15 -39.53 -3.68
N LEU A 107 -4.29 -39.15 -3.10
CA LEU A 107 -5.36 -40.07 -2.73
C LEU A 107 -6.01 -40.71 -3.97
N PHE A 108 -6.21 -39.95 -5.04
CA PHE A 108 -6.75 -40.47 -6.30
C PHE A 108 -5.84 -41.57 -6.87
N LYS A 109 -4.53 -41.32 -6.93
CA LYS A 109 -3.55 -42.32 -7.41
C LYS A 109 -3.49 -43.56 -6.51
N LYS A 110 -3.48 -43.38 -5.19
CA LYS A 110 -3.31 -44.48 -4.23
C LYS A 110 -4.58 -45.31 -4.01
N ASN A 111 -5.75 -44.67 -3.97
CA ASN A 111 -6.98 -45.32 -3.51
C ASN A 111 -7.96 -45.60 -4.63
N VAL A 112 -7.92 -44.83 -5.73
CA VAL A 112 -8.85 -45.01 -6.85
C VAL A 112 -8.18 -45.76 -7.99
N LEU A 113 -6.95 -45.36 -8.35
CA LEU A 113 -6.29 -45.96 -9.51
C LEU A 113 -5.56 -47.27 -9.22
N ALA A 114 -5.15 -47.57 -7.99
CA ALA A 114 -4.16 -48.63 -7.73
C ALA A 114 -4.49 -49.99 -8.38
N GLU A 115 -5.72 -50.47 -8.24
CA GLU A 115 -6.13 -51.82 -8.66
C GLU A 115 -6.95 -51.86 -9.95
N LEU A 116 -7.09 -50.74 -10.65
CA LEU A 116 -7.83 -50.68 -11.91
C LEU A 116 -7.01 -51.19 -13.10
N ASP A 117 -7.69 -51.68 -14.14
CA ASP A 117 -7.07 -51.97 -15.44
C ASP A 117 -6.60 -50.68 -16.15
N ALA A 118 -5.82 -50.84 -17.22
CA ALA A 118 -5.19 -49.72 -17.92
C ALA A 118 -6.21 -48.80 -18.60
N GLU A 119 -7.30 -49.34 -19.16
CA GLU A 119 -8.31 -48.58 -19.89
C GLU A 119 -9.12 -47.72 -18.93
N ARG A 120 -9.60 -48.31 -17.82
CA ARG A 120 -10.35 -47.59 -16.80
C ARG A 120 -9.49 -46.57 -16.06
N LYS A 121 -8.20 -46.87 -15.84
CA LYS A 121 -7.22 -45.89 -15.31
C LYS A 121 -7.12 -44.66 -16.20
N ALA A 122 -7.04 -44.85 -17.52
CA ALA A 122 -6.90 -43.75 -18.47
C ALA A 122 -8.15 -42.86 -18.46
N GLU A 123 -9.34 -43.45 -18.54
CA GLU A 123 -10.61 -42.72 -18.55
C GLU A 123 -10.80 -41.86 -17.28
N LEU A 124 -10.65 -42.46 -16.09
CA LEU A 124 -10.80 -41.74 -14.83
C LEU A 124 -9.71 -40.68 -14.62
N SER A 125 -8.49 -40.94 -15.12
CA SER A 125 -7.41 -39.95 -15.03
C SER A 125 -7.70 -38.70 -15.86
N ILE A 126 -8.29 -38.88 -17.05
CA ILE A 126 -8.72 -37.75 -17.90
C ILE A 126 -9.81 -36.95 -17.19
N GLU A 127 -10.82 -37.61 -16.62
CA GLU A 127 -11.89 -36.92 -15.89
C GLU A 127 -11.34 -36.15 -14.68
N PHE A 128 -10.51 -36.80 -13.86
CA PHE A 128 -9.89 -36.16 -12.70
C PHE A 128 -9.02 -34.97 -13.11
N ALA A 129 -8.23 -35.10 -14.18
CA ALA A 129 -7.42 -34.02 -14.70
C ALA A 129 -8.28 -32.81 -15.13
N ASP A 130 -9.42 -33.03 -15.80
CA ASP A 130 -10.34 -31.96 -16.18
C ASP A 130 -10.91 -31.24 -14.95
N LYS A 131 -11.35 -31.99 -13.92
CA LYS A 131 -11.83 -31.37 -12.67
C LYS A 131 -10.73 -30.55 -11.98
N MET A 132 -9.50 -31.06 -11.95
CA MET A 132 -8.35 -30.36 -11.39
C MET A 132 -7.97 -29.12 -12.20
N ALA A 133 -8.08 -29.16 -13.52
CA ALA A 133 -7.87 -28.01 -14.40
C ALA A 133 -8.90 -26.90 -14.11
N ARG A 134 -10.18 -27.26 -13.93
CA ARG A 134 -11.25 -26.30 -13.55
C ARG A 134 -10.96 -25.65 -12.20
N LEU A 135 -10.54 -26.42 -11.20
CA LEU A 135 -10.18 -25.89 -9.88
C LEU A 135 -8.97 -24.95 -9.96
N SER A 136 -7.96 -25.32 -10.75
CA SER A 136 -6.80 -24.47 -11.05
C SER A 136 -7.22 -23.16 -11.72
N GLY A 137 -8.17 -23.22 -12.65
CA GLY A 137 -8.73 -22.03 -13.30
C GLY A 137 -9.40 -21.08 -12.30
N THR A 138 -10.08 -21.60 -11.29
CA THR A 138 -10.65 -20.79 -10.20
C THR A 138 -9.56 -20.14 -9.33
N LEU A 139 -8.46 -20.84 -9.05
CA LEU A 139 -7.32 -20.25 -8.34
C LEU A 139 -6.71 -19.05 -9.07
N ILE A 140 -6.57 -19.15 -10.41
CA ILE A 140 -6.08 -18.04 -11.24
C ILE A 140 -7.01 -16.82 -11.12
N LYS A 141 -8.33 -17.01 -10.97
CA LYS A 141 -9.26 -15.89 -10.74
C LYS A 141 -9.01 -15.22 -9.39
N TYR A 142 -8.79 -15.99 -8.33
CA TYR A 142 -8.43 -15.43 -7.02
C TYR A 142 -7.11 -14.65 -7.07
N ASP A 143 -6.10 -15.16 -7.77
CA ASP A 143 -4.83 -14.43 -7.95
C ASP A 143 -5.04 -13.08 -8.65
N LYS A 144 -5.88 -13.04 -9.69
CA LYS A 144 -6.25 -11.77 -10.35
C LYS A 144 -6.95 -10.79 -9.41
N GLU A 145 -7.83 -11.27 -8.53
CA GLU A 145 -8.48 -10.40 -7.53
C GLU A 145 -7.49 -9.88 -6.47
N ILE A 146 -6.54 -10.72 -6.04
CA ILE A 146 -5.44 -10.29 -5.15
C ILE A 146 -4.62 -9.17 -5.83
N ASP A 147 -4.27 -9.34 -7.10
CA ASP A 147 -3.46 -8.34 -7.82
C ASP A 147 -4.19 -7.00 -7.99
N LYS A 148 -5.51 -7.03 -8.24
CA LYS A 148 -6.33 -5.80 -8.26
C LYS A 148 -6.30 -5.09 -6.91
N LYS A 149 -6.48 -5.83 -5.81
CA LYS A 149 -6.44 -5.26 -4.45
C LYS A 149 -5.05 -4.70 -4.11
N ARG A 150 -3.97 -5.38 -4.51
CA ARG A 150 -2.59 -4.87 -4.36
C ARG A 150 -2.34 -3.59 -5.15
N ALA A 151 -2.88 -3.49 -6.37
CA ALA A 151 -2.82 -2.26 -7.13
C ALA A 151 -3.56 -1.10 -6.44
N MET A 152 -4.73 -1.38 -5.84
CA MET A 152 -5.46 -0.41 -5.02
C MET A 152 -4.66 0.02 -3.78
N LEU A 153 -4.03 -0.93 -3.08
CA LEU A 153 -3.15 -0.64 -1.94
C LEU A 153 -2.00 0.28 -2.36
N LEU A 154 -1.30 -0.04 -3.44
CA LEU A 154 -0.20 0.79 -3.95
C LEU A 154 -0.66 2.19 -4.34
N ALA A 155 -1.87 2.34 -4.88
CA ALA A 155 -2.44 3.65 -5.18
C ALA A 155 -2.69 4.46 -3.90
N ILE A 156 -3.28 3.83 -2.87
CA ILE A 156 -3.47 4.45 -1.55
C ILE A 156 -2.12 4.87 -0.94
N GLU A 157 -1.11 4.01 -1.01
CA GLU A 157 0.22 4.27 -0.44
C GLU A 157 0.93 5.45 -1.12
N LYS A 158 0.75 5.60 -2.44
CA LYS A 158 1.29 6.73 -3.21
C LYS A 158 0.65 8.06 -2.82
N GLU A 159 -0.66 8.10 -2.64
CA GLU A 159 -1.39 9.33 -2.29
C GLU A 159 -1.29 9.69 -0.80
N SER A 160 -1.16 8.68 0.08
CA SER A 160 -1.14 8.89 1.54
C SER A 160 0.26 9.12 2.12
N GLY A 161 1.29 9.23 1.29
CA GLY A 161 2.66 9.44 1.77
C GLY A 161 3.30 8.21 2.42
N MET A 162 2.80 7.00 2.16
CA MET A 162 3.32 5.77 2.76
C MET A 162 4.47 5.15 1.96
N THR A 163 4.75 5.69 0.76
CA THR A 163 5.94 5.32 -0.04
C THR A 163 7.09 6.29 0.19
N MET A 164 8.33 5.81 0.10
CA MET A 164 9.53 6.66 0.16
C MET A 164 9.46 7.80 -0.86
N ALA A 165 9.02 7.51 -2.09
CA ALA A 165 8.88 8.52 -3.13
C ALA A 165 7.85 9.61 -2.77
N ALA A 166 6.72 9.24 -2.17
CA ALA A 166 5.73 10.21 -1.71
C ALA A 166 6.25 11.05 -0.53
N MET A 167 7.02 10.44 0.38
CA MET A 167 7.68 11.15 1.48
C MET A 167 8.76 12.11 0.99
N LEU A 168 9.63 11.70 0.07
CA LEU A 168 10.72 12.52 -0.47
C LEU A 168 10.21 13.80 -1.15
N ARG A 169 9.01 13.78 -1.74
CA ARG A 169 8.37 14.99 -2.30
C ARG A 169 8.05 16.05 -1.24
N SER A 170 7.95 15.66 0.03
CA SER A 170 7.71 16.56 1.17
C SER A 170 8.99 17.03 1.85
N ILE A 171 10.15 16.48 1.50
CA ILE A 171 11.44 16.91 2.05
C ILE A 171 11.97 18.09 1.21
N PRO A 172 12.32 19.23 1.85
CA PRO A 172 12.97 20.35 1.17
C PRO A 172 14.27 19.92 0.49
N LYS A 173 14.59 20.50 -0.66
CA LYS A 173 15.92 20.33 -1.25
C LYS A 173 16.94 21.08 -0.39
N GLU A 174 18.16 20.55 -0.29
CA GLU A 174 19.24 21.31 0.34
C GLU A 174 19.37 22.69 -0.35
N PRO A 175 19.57 23.76 0.42
CA PRO A 175 19.77 25.07 -0.15
C PRO A 175 21.01 25.02 -1.06
N GLU A 176 20.85 25.45 -2.32
CA GLU A 176 22.01 25.67 -3.18
C GLU A 176 22.92 26.67 -2.46
N LYS A 177 24.18 26.27 -2.24
CA LYS A 177 25.20 27.23 -1.81
C LYS A 177 25.22 28.34 -2.83
N THR A 178 24.79 29.53 -2.44
CA THR A 178 24.95 30.74 -3.24
C THR A 178 26.43 31.10 -3.22
N THR A 179 27.23 30.42 -4.03
CA THR A 179 28.48 31.02 -4.47
C THR A 179 28.09 32.15 -5.41
N ASN A 180 28.21 33.39 -4.93
CA ASN A 180 28.05 34.53 -5.81
C ASN A 180 29.23 34.45 -6.80
N PRO A 181 28.98 34.24 -8.10
CA PRO A 181 30.05 34.05 -9.08
C PRO A 181 31.02 35.25 -9.12
N LEU A 182 30.54 36.44 -8.74
CA LEU A 182 31.36 37.64 -8.61
C LEU A 182 32.24 37.61 -7.35
N LEU A 183 31.80 37.04 -6.22
CA LEU A 183 32.63 36.90 -5.02
C LEU A 183 33.70 35.82 -5.19
N GLU A 184 33.43 34.76 -5.97
CA GLU A 184 34.44 33.77 -6.38
C GLU A 184 35.43 34.38 -7.37
N ALA A 185 34.97 35.17 -8.34
CA ALA A 185 35.84 35.85 -9.32
C ALA A 185 36.71 36.96 -8.69
N LEU A 186 36.25 37.58 -7.61
CA LEU A 186 37.00 38.60 -6.86
C LEU A 186 37.93 38.00 -5.78
N GLY A 187 38.01 36.67 -5.66
CA GLY A 187 39.00 36.00 -4.82
C GLY A 187 38.88 36.33 -3.33
N GLY A 188 37.66 36.33 -2.79
CA GLY A 188 37.31 36.48 -1.36
C GLY A 188 38.44 36.89 -0.40
N GLY A 189 38.45 38.17 -0.03
CA GLY A 189 39.10 38.65 1.20
C GLY A 189 38.30 38.29 2.44
#